data_AF-A0A7C9JYW6-F1
#
_entry.id   AF-A0A7C9JYW6-F1
#
_cell.length_a   1.000
_cell.length_b   1.000
_cell.length_c   1.000
_cell.angle_alpha   90.00
_cell.angle_beta   90.00
_cell.angle_gamma   90.00
#
_symmetry.space_group_name_H-M   'P 1'
#
loop_
_entity.id
_entity.type
_entity.pdbx_description
1 polymer ?
#
loop_
_entity_poly.entity_id
_entity_poly.type
_entity_poly.pdbx_seq_one_letter_code
_entity_poly.pdbx_strand_id
1 'polypeptide(L)'
;MRRQRGFTLIEALIALVILAFGLLGVAAMQVKALQSASAGYTQSLANVAAVDAQERLWAALFLPYGCESIPLATIESAWYSHWFEGQSAALGYAQGQGSHIDRQGCRFEIVVQLSAEPNQPHDTFHYVFQLPSQP
;
A
#
# COMPACT_ATOMS: atom_id res chain seq x y z
N MET A 1 53.87 14.96 -37.29
CA MET A 1 53.91 14.31 -35.95
C MET A 1 52.95 15.05 -35.03
N ARG A 2 51.85 14.41 -34.59
CA ARG A 2 50.86 15.02 -33.68
C ARG A 2 51.41 14.93 -32.24
N ARG A 3 51.66 16.06 -31.57
CA ARG A 3 52.04 16.07 -30.15
C ARG A 3 50.85 15.57 -29.31
N GLN A 4 51.02 14.45 -28.61
CA GLN A 4 50.10 14.02 -27.55
C GLN A 4 50.21 15.02 -26.40
N ARG A 5 49.13 15.76 -26.11
CA ARG A 5 49.02 16.57 -24.89
C ARG A 5 48.63 15.61 -23.77
N GLY A 6 49.56 15.32 -22.88
CA GLY A 6 49.29 14.49 -21.70
C GLY A 6 48.28 15.16 -20.77
N PHE A 7 47.41 14.35 -20.18
CA PHE A 7 46.45 14.78 -19.17
C PHE A 7 47.21 15.34 -17.96
N THR A 8 46.77 16.50 -17.45
CA THR A 8 47.39 17.04 -16.23
C THR A 8 46.82 16.34 -15.00
N LEU A 9 47.59 16.19 -13.92
CA LEU A 9 47.12 15.56 -12.67
C LEU A 9 45.89 16.27 -12.08
N ILE A 10 45.82 17.59 -12.26
CA ILE A 10 44.69 18.40 -11.81
C ILE A 10 43.41 18.12 -12.62
N GLU A 11 43.53 17.80 -13.91
CA GLU A 11 42.40 17.45 -14.76
C GLU A 11 41.78 16.11 -14.36
N ALA A 12 42.61 15.12 -14.01
CA ALA A 12 42.14 13.84 -13.48
C ALA A 12 41.45 13.99 -12.11
N LEU A 13 41.97 14.86 -11.24
CA LEU A 13 41.35 15.18 -9.95
C LEU A 13 39.98 15.86 -10.13
N ILE A 14 39.87 16.82 -11.05
CA ILE A 14 38.60 17.48 -11.36
C ILE A 14 37.59 16.47 -11.91
N ALA A 15 38.01 15.59 -12.83
CA ALA A 15 37.14 14.55 -13.38
C ALA A 15 36.63 13.58 -12.28
N LEU A 16 37.50 13.19 -11.34
CA LEU A 16 37.12 12.35 -10.20
C LEU A 16 36.07 13.05 -9.30
N VAL A 17 36.25 14.35 -9.04
CA VAL A 17 35.30 15.13 -8.22
C VAL A 17 33.94 15.21 -8.90
N ILE A 18 33.89 15.52 -10.21
CA ILE A 18 32.65 15.56 -10.98
C ILE A 18 31.96 14.18 -10.97
N LEU A 19 32.73 13.10 -11.18
CA LEU A 19 32.23 11.73 -11.12
C LEU A 19 31.63 11.41 -9.74
N ALA A 20 32.32 11.78 -8.66
CA ALA A 20 31.85 11.55 -7.30
C ALA A 20 30.51 12.24 -7.03
N PHE A 21 30.35 13.51 -7.45
CA PHE A 21 29.06 14.21 -7.35
C PHE A 21 27.97 13.57 -8.22
N GLY A 22 28.32 13.10 -9.43
CA GLY A 22 27.39 12.37 -10.29
C GLY A 22 26.87 11.09 -9.63
N LEU A 23 27.76 10.30 -9.02
CA LEU A 23 27.39 9.07 -8.30
C LEU A 23 26.53 9.35 -7.06
N LEU A 24 26.82 10.42 -6.31
CA LEU A 24 25.97 10.87 -5.19
C LEU A 24 24.56 11.24 -5.67
N GLY A 25 24.44 11.90 -6.82
CA GLY A 25 23.16 12.20 -7.45
C GLY A 25 22.36 10.93 -7.79
N VAL A 26 23.01 9.91 -8.36
CA VAL A 26 22.38 8.63 -8.66
C VAL A 26 21.94 7.90 -7.39
N ALA A 27 22.78 7.87 -6.36
CA ALA A 27 22.43 7.24 -5.07
C ALA A 27 21.19 7.91 -4.43
N ALA A 28 21.11 9.25 -4.46
CA ALA A 28 19.94 9.97 -3.96
C ALA A 28 18.66 9.62 -4.73
N MET A 29 18.75 9.47 -6.06
CA MET A 29 17.62 9.02 -6.87
C MET A 29 17.20 7.58 -6.55
N GLN A 30 18.15 6.69 -6.29
CA GLN A 30 17.86 5.30 -5.91
C GLN A 30 17.11 5.21 -4.57
N VAL A 31 17.50 6.00 -3.57
CA VAL A 31 16.77 6.06 -2.28
C VAL A 31 15.32 6.49 -2.48
N LYS A 32 15.08 7.52 -3.29
CA LYS A 32 13.72 7.98 -3.62
C LYS A 32 12.92 6.90 -4.36
N ALA A 33 13.55 6.21 -5.30
CA ALA A 33 12.90 5.11 -6.02
C ALA A 33 12.47 3.99 -5.05
N LEU A 34 13.32 3.60 -4.10
CA LEU A 34 12.99 2.61 -3.07
C LEU A 34 11.82 3.07 -2.18
N GLN A 35 11.82 4.33 -1.75
CA GLN A 35 10.71 4.90 -0.97
C GLN A 35 9.40 4.83 -1.74
N SER A 36 9.42 5.20 -3.03
CA SER A 36 8.22 5.14 -3.89
C SER A 36 7.72 3.72 -4.13
N ALA A 37 8.64 2.75 -4.28
CA ALA A 37 8.30 1.34 -4.46
C ALA A 37 7.66 0.77 -3.18
N SER A 38 8.20 1.12 -2.01
CA SER A 38 7.64 0.71 -0.72
C SER A 38 6.21 1.23 -0.52
N ALA A 39 5.97 2.52 -0.82
CA ALA A 39 4.63 3.11 -0.75
C ALA A 39 3.64 2.47 -1.74
N GLY A 40 4.08 2.17 -2.97
CA GLY A 40 3.23 1.45 -3.93
C GLY A 40 2.90 0.03 -3.48
N TYR A 41 3.83 -0.64 -2.78
CA TYR A 41 3.62 -1.97 -2.23
C TYR A 41 2.58 -1.99 -1.10
N THR A 42 2.65 -1.05 -0.15
CA THR A 42 1.66 -0.94 0.94
C THR A 42 0.25 -0.66 0.40
N GLN A 43 0.14 0.27 -0.57
CA GLN A 43 -1.13 0.54 -1.25
C GLN A 43 -1.66 -0.70 -1.99
N SER A 44 -0.79 -1.47 -2.65
CA SER A 44 -1.19 -2.69 -3.35
C SER A 44 -1.77 -3.73 -2.39
N LEU A 45 -1.15 -3.93 -1.22
CA LEU A 45 -1.67 -4.83 -0.19
C LEU A 45 -3.01 -4.33 0.39
N ALA A 46 -3.15 -3.02 0.62
CA ALA A 46 -4.42 -2.43 1.06
C ALA A 46 -5.55 -2.72 0.06
N ASN A 47 -5.26 -2.61 -1.24
CA ASN A 47 -6.22 -2.90 -2.30
C ASN A 47 -6.62 -4.38 -2.32
N VAL A 48 -5.66 -5.31 -2.17
CA VAL A 48 -5.99 -6.74 -2.10
C VAL A 48 -6.85 -7.06 -0.86
N ALA A 49 -6.53 -6.46 0.29
CA ALA A 49 -7.34 -6.62 1.49
C ALA A 49 -8.77 -6.10 1.31
N ALA A 50 -8.94 -4.94 0.65
CA ALA A 50 -10.26 -4.40 0.34
C ALA A 50 -11.04 -5.27 -0.66
N VAL A 51 -10.38 -5.78 -1.70
CA VAL A 51 -11.01 -6.71 -2.65
C VAL A 51 -11.47 -7.98 -1.93
N ASP A 52 -10.67 -8.56 -1.03
CA ASP A 52 -11.09 -9.72 -0.23
C ASP A 52 -12.32 -9.41 0.64
N ALA A 53 -12.38 -8.26 1.31
CA ALA A 53 -13.58 -7.83 2.05
C ALA A 53 -14.80 -7.70 1.14
N GLN A 54 -14.64 -7.11 -0.04
CA GLN A 54 -15.69 -6.99 -1.04
C GLN A 54 -16.20 -8.37 -1.49
N GLU A 55 -15.31 -9.30 -1.82
CA GLU A 55 -15.66 -10.66 -2.23
C GLU A 55 -16.44 -11.41 -1.14
N ARG A 56 -16.06 -11.25 0.13
CA ARG A 56 -16.80 -11.82 1.27
C ARG A 56 -18.22 -11.27 1.38
N LEU A 57 -18.39 -9.96 1.13
CA LEU A 57 -19.70 -9.31 1.13
C LEU A 57 -20.56 -9.76 -0.07
N TRP A 58 -19.96 -9.91 -1.26
CA TRP A 58 -20.65 -10.50 -2.42
C TRP A 58 -21.05 -11.95 -2.18
N ALA A 59 -20.19 -12.76 -1.56
CA ALA A 59 -20.50 -14.14 -1.22
C ALA A 59 -21.69 -14.23 -0.23
N ALA A 60 -21.78 -13.30 0.72
CA ALA A 60 -22.89 -13.23 1.66
C ALA A 60 -24.23 -12.85 1.01
N LEU A 61 -24.21 -12.19 -0.15
CA LEU A 61 -25.42 -11.82 -0.90
C LEU A 61 -26.16 -13.02 -1.51
N PHE A 62 -25.56 -14.22 -1.56
CA PHE A 62 -26.26 -15.43 -2.00
C PHE A 62 -27.47 -15.78 -1.11
N LEU A 63 -27.55 -15.23 0.10
CA LEU A 63 -28.66 -15.44 1.01
C LEU A 63 -29.97 -14.80 0.48
N PRO A 64 -31.13 -15.43 0.71
CA PRO A 64 -32.42 -14.99 0.16
C PRO A 64 -32.97 -13.67 0.75
N TYR A 65 -32.21 -12.99 1.62
CA TYR A 65 -32.65 -11.86 2.43
C TYR A 65 -32.02 -10.51 2.03
N GLY A 66 -31.29 -10.47 0.90
CA GLY A 66 -30.74 -9.23 0.32
C GLY A 66 -29.57 -8.62 1.12
N CYS A 67 -29.05 -7.49 0.61
CA CYS A 67 -27.82 -6.85 1.12
C CYS A 67 -27.92 -6.40 2.60
N GLU A 68 -29.11 -6.07 3.08
CA GLU A 68 -29.32 -5.47 4.41
C GLU A 68 -29.19 -6.52 5.52
N SER A 69 -29.40 -7.79 5.17
CA SER A 69 -29.29 -8.93 6.07
C SER A 69 -27.86 -9.45 6.26
N ILE A 70 -26.90 -8.91 5.51
CA ILE A 70 -25.50 -9.36 5.55
C ILE A 70 -24.95 -9.16 6.98
N PRO A 71 -24.38 -10.21 7.61
CA PRO A 71 -23.81 -10.13 8.96
C PRO A 71 -22.45 -9.41 8.94
N LEU A 72 -22.50 -8.08 8.83
CA LEU A 72 -21.32 -7.22 8.64
C LEU A 72 -20.25 -7.43 9.72
N ALA A 73 -20.64 -7.43 11.00
CA ALA A 73 -19.69 -7.59 12.11
C ALA A 73 -18.93 -8.92 12.06
N THR A 74 -19.57 -10.00 11.62
CA THR A 74 -18.93 -11.31 11.46
C THR A 74 -17.95 -11.31 10.29
N ILE A 75 -18.31 -10.67 9.18
CA ILE A 75 -17.45 -10.56 8.01
C ILE A 75 -16.24 -9.67 8.32
N GLU A 76 -16.48 -8.52 8.96
CA GLU A 76 -15.43 -7.58 9.34
C GLU A 76 -14.43 -8.23 10.30
N SER A 77 -14.87 -8.88 11.37
CA SER A 77 -13.96 -9.56 12.31
C SER A 77 -13.17 -10.70 11.66
N ALA A 78 -13.80 -11.48 10.78
CA ALA A 78 -13.11 -12.56 10.05
C ALA A 78 -12.13 -12.04 9.00
N TRP A 79 -12.42 -10.88 8.39
CA TRP A 79 -11.53 -10.19 7.47
C TRP A 79 -10.36 -9.56 8.22
N TYR A 80 -10.64 -8.83 9.30
CA TYR A 80 -9.65 -8.15 10.12
C TYR A 80 -8.66 -9.15 10.71
N SER A 81 -9.16 -10.24 11.28
CA SER A 81 -8.30 -11.31 11.80
C SER A 81 -7.48 -12.00 10.73
N HIS A 82 -7.95 -12.10 9.48
CA HIS A 82 -7.15 -12.69 8.40
C HIS A 82 -5.99 -11.78 7.94
N TRP A 83 -6.25 -10.48 7.85
CA TRP A 83 -5.31 -9.52 7.26
C TRP A 83 -4.37 -8.88 8.28
N PHE A 84 -4.83 -8.63 9.51
CA PHE A 84 -4.12 -7.85 10.51
C PHE A 84 -3.73 -8.65 11.76
N GLU A 85 -4.42 -9.75 12.07
CA GLU A 85 -4.14 -10.54 13.28
C GLU A 85 -3.55 -11.92 12.96
N GLY A 86 -2.61 -12.36 13.78
CA GLY A 86 -2.05 -13.71 13.69
C GLY A 86 -0.75 -13.80 12.88
N GLN A 87 -0.14 -14.98 12.97
CA GLN A 87 1.27 -15.19 12.58
C GLN A 87 1.52 -15.11 11.07
N SER A 88 0.48 -15.29 10.25
CA SER A 88 0.53 -15.28 8.79
C SER A 88 -0.17 -14.06 8.17
N ALA A 89 -0.56 -13.08 8.98
CA ALA A 89 -1.26 -11.89 8.52
C ALA A 89 -0.34 -11.07 7.59
N ALA A 90 -0.74 -10.93 6.32
CA ALA A 90 0.06 -10.20 5.34
C ALA A 90 0.21 -8.71 5.69
N LEU A 91 -0.74 -8.13 6.43
CA LEU A 91 -0.68 -6.76 6.95
C LEU A 91 -0.43 -6.72 8.46
N GLY A 92 -0.07 -7.82 9.11
CA GLY A 92 0.16 -7.85 10.56
C GLY A 92 1.35 -6.99 11.03
N TYR A 93 2.25 -6.63 10.11
CA TYR A 93 3.34 -5.68 10.38
C TYR A 93 2.86 -4.22 10.36
N ALA A 94 1.75 -3.94 9.68
CA ALA A 94 1.16 -2.61 9.60
C ALA A 94 0.12 -2.49 10.71
N GLN A 95 0.18 -1.42 11.50
CA GLN A 95 -0.82 -1.16 12.52
C GLN A 95 -2.15 -0.85 11.84
N GLY A 96 -3.05 -1.85 11.81
CA GLY A 96 -4.31 -1.82 11.09
C GLY A 96 -5.52 -1.36 11.90
N GLN A 97 -5.33 -0.88 13.13
CA GLN A 97 -6.39 -0.73 14.15
C GLN A 97 -7.59 0.16 13.72
N GLY A 98 -7.40 1.04 12.75
CA GLY A 98 -8.48 1.86 12.18
C GLY A 98 -9.21 1.23 10.99
N SER A 99 -8.82 0.02 10.57
CA SER A 99 -9.40 -0.66 9.41
C SER A 99 -10.74 -1.30 9.77
N HIS A 100 -11.79 -0.97 9.03
CA HIS A 100 -13.16 -1.38 9.30
C HIS A 100 -13.99 -1.39 8.02
N ILE A 101 -15.21 -1.92 8.10
CA ILE A 101 -16.15 -1.94 6.99
C ILE A 101 -17.44 -1.25 7.44
N ASP A 102 -17.76 -0.10 6.83
CA ASP A 102 -19.02 0.61 7.08
C ASP A 102 -20.08 0.25 6.02
N ARG A 103 -21.35 0.49 6.37
CA ARG A 103 -22.50 0.23 5.51
C ARG A 103 -23.56 1.31 5.63
N GLN A 104 -24.03 1.78 4.48
CA GLN A 104 -25.19 2.65 4.31
C GLN A 104 -26.18 1.99 3.33
N GLY A 105 -27.16 1.25 3.86
CA GLY A 105 -28.06 0.42 3.03
C GLY A 105 -27.28 -0.68 2.30
N CYS A 106 -27.36 -0.72 0.97
CA CYS A 106 -26.53 -1.62 0.14
C CYS A 106 -25.19 -1.02 -0.31
N ARG A 107 -24.84 0.20 0.13
CA ARG A 107 -23.52 0.78 -0.12
C ARG A 107 -22.59 0.39 1.01
N PHE A 108 -21.42 -0.14 0.67
CA PHE A 108 -20.38 -0.54 1.61
C PHE A 108 -19.15 0.30 1.37
N GLU A 109 -18.48 0.68 2.46
CA GLU A 109 -17.21 1.37 2.45
C GLU A 109 -16.20 0.56 3.26
N ILE A 110 -15.16 0.08 2.60
CA ILE A 110 -14.04 -0.59 3.25
C ILE A 110 -12.96 0.45 3.48
N VAL A 111 -12.63 0.67 4.74
CA VAL A 111 -11.56 1.56 5.16
C VAL A 111 -10.37 0.69 5.55
N VAL A 112 -9.26 0.85 4.83
CA VAL A 112 -7.98 0.21 5.16
C VAL A 112 -7.04 1.29 5.63
N GLN A 113 -6.72 1.26 6.92
CA GLN A 113 -5.81 2.21 7.56
C GLN A 113 -4.51 1.49 7.88
N LEU A 114 -3.41 1.93 7.28
CA LEU A 114 -2.09 1.34 7.47
C LEU A 114 -1.15 2.32 8.15
N SER A 115 -0.27 1.82 9.01
CA SER A 115 0.81 2.62 9.57
C SER A 115 2.06 1.80 9.77
N ALA A 116 3.19 2.41 9.40
CA ALA A 116 4.51 1.84 9.62
C ALA A 116 4.95 1.95 11.09
N GLU A 117 4.51 2.98 11.80
CA GLU A 117 4.87 3.23 13.21
C GLU A 117 3.67 3.75 14.02
N PRO A 118 3.62 3.51 15.34
CA PRO A 118 2.47 3.89 16.19
C PRO A 118 2.14 5.40 16.22
N ASN A 119 3.13 6.26 15.96
CA ASN A 119 3.00 7.73 16.02
C ASN A 119 3.17 8.42 14.65
N GLN A 120 3.18 7.65 13.56
CA GLN A 120 3.23 8.22 12.21
C GLN A 120 1.82 8.49 11.67
N PRO A 121 1.69 9.40 10.69
CA PRO A 121 0.43 9.57 9.97
C PRO A 121 -0.02 8.23 9.39
N HIS A 122 -1.30 7.95 9.52
CA HIS A 122 -1.88 6.75 8.94
C HIS A 122 -2.17 6.99 7.45
N ASP A 123 -1.80 6.03 6.60
CA ASP A 123 -2.27 5.99 5.22
C ASP A 123 -3.67 5.34 5.23
N THR A 124 -4.69 6.13 4.89
CA THR A 124 -6.07 5.65 4.85
C THR A 124 -6.54 5.50 3.42
N PHE A 125 -7.01 4.30 3.07
CA PHE A 125 -7.55 3.97 1.76
C PHE A 125 -9.04 3.64 1.88
N HIS A 126 -9.85 4.28 1.03
CA HIS A 126 -11.30 4.15 1.02
C HIS A 126 -11.74 3.42 -0.24
N TYR A 127 -12.46 2.31 -0.08
CA TYR A 127 -13.01 1.51 -1.17
C TYR A 127 -14.51 1.42 -1.02
N VAL A 128 -15.23 2.12 -1.90
CA VAL A 128 -16.70 2.17 -1.87
C VAL A 128 -17.26 1.34 -3.01
N PHE A 129 -18.22 0.48 -2.69
CA PHE A 129 -18.96 -0.29 -3.69
C PHE A 129 -20.42 -0.44 -3.27
N GLN A 130 -21.25 -0.85 -4.22
CA GLN A 130 -22.68 -1.02 -3.99
C GLN A 130 -23.09 -2.43 -4.41
N LEU A 131 -23.74 -3.12 -3.48
CA LEU A 131 -24.40 -4.38 -3.76
C LEU A 131 -25.81 -4.14 -4.32
N PRO A 132 -26.33 -5.05 -5.15
CA PRO A 132 -27.71 -4.96 -5.60
C PRO A 132 -28.67 -5.20 -4.43
N SER A 133 -29.72 -4.40 -4.34
CA SER A 133 -30.77 -4.50 -3.32
C SER A 133 -31.77 -5.65 -3.54
N GLN A 134 -31.47 -6.59 -4.45
CA GLN A 134 -32.42 -7.43 -5.19
C GLN A 134 -33.41 -6.63 -6.07
N PRO A 135 -33.86 -7.20 -7.21
CA PRO A 135 -34.96 -6.65 -8.01
C PRO A 135 -36.33 -6.82 -7.34
#